data_AF-A0A6I2ZAU1-F1
#
_entry.id   AF-A0A6I2ZAU1-F1
#
_cell.length_a   1.000
_cell.length_b   1.000
_cell.length_c   1.000
_cell.angle_alpha   90.00
_cell.angle_beta   90.00
_cell.angle_gamma   90.00
#
_symmetry.space_group_name_H-M   'P 1'
#
loop_
_entity.id
_entity.type
_entity.pdbx_description
1 polymer ?
#
loop_
_entity_poly.entity_id
_entity_poly.type
_entity_poly.pdbx_seq_one_letter_code
_entity_poly.pdbx_strand_id
1 'polypeptide(L)'
;MINKNRHLKMADSLYRVILQRRAELLEQGLTAVSFQFPGQFESRVSDMLHSEEFKIAVLPRLVADATKNWTGKRVFFLHIPKTAGTAIRMALVRSLRIPPYELYTNNTSLIEALEFTHNDFWPLYYGHENIAFFPEGYSGITIFRESRSRALSLYRQKCRAAVIDNPLDINQVAFQEMRKIALKLLSTPFGEWLNVPSQLSSIEYFIPSKQFGRNSYESNEFQSHILSLSSNKIEKCLNESLARFTHAAWVHDETAILKAISEISGGEITELPRENVFPNLEEYPTQILDKDAIIKLNAFQEKEAILHKVAHEHGLVPLLSKSEADDLFEITAKRLGFIFA
;
A
#
# COMPACT_ATOMS: atom_id res chain seq x y z
N MET A 1 25.94 21.93 21.91
CA MET A 1 25.18 23.18 21.65
C MET A 1 24.54 23.07 20.27
N ILE A 2 23.26 22.67 20.22
CA ILE A 2 22.50 22.59 18.96
C ILE A 2 22.22 24.02 18.49
N ASN A 3 22.44 24.26 17.20
CA ASN A 3 22.47 25.60 16.60
C ASN A 3 21.06 26.23 16.62
N LYS A 4 20.74 27.02 17.66
CA LYS A 4 19.43 27.70 17.85
C LYS A 4 18.95 28.43 16.59
N ASN A 5 19.87 29.01 15.82
CA ASN A 5 19.56 29.69 14.56
C ASN A 5 19.07 28.75 13.45
N ARG A 6 19.43 27.46 13.48
CA ARG A 6 18.96 26.46 12.52
C ARG A 6 17.50 26.11 12.78
N HIS A 7 17.12 25.89 14.03
CA HIS A 7 15.75 25.49 14.39
C HIS A 7 14.74 26.62 14.15
N LEU A 8 15.13 27.88 14.40
CA LEU A 8 14.28 29.03 14.07
C LEU A 8 14.05 29.17 12.55
N LYS A 9 15.09 28.96 11.73
CA LYS A 9 14.96 28.94 10.27
C LYS A 9 14.08 27.79 9.77
N MET A 10 14.19 26.61 10.39
CA MET A 10 13.33 25.46 10.08
C MET A 10 11.88 25.73 10.47
N ALA A 11 11.63 26.37 11.62
CA ALA A 11 10.29 26.76 12.05
C ALA A 11 9.65 27.75 11.06
N ASP A 12 10.38 28.80 10.65
CA ASP A 12 9.87 29.74 9.64
C ASP A 12 9.61 29.05 8.29
N SER A 13 10.47 28.09 7.90
CA SER A 13 10.28 27.31 6.67
C SER A 13 9.02 26.44 6.74
N LEU A 14 8.73 25.84 7.90
CA LEU A 14 7.53 25.02 8.12
C LEU A 14 6.25 25.84 7.96
N TYR A 15 6.20 27.04 8.53
CA TYR A 15 5.07 27.96 8.36
C TYR A 15 4.88 28.41 6.92
N ARG A 16 5.97 28.66 6.19
CA ARG A 16 5.89 29.00 4.77
C ARG A 16 5.40 27.84 3.91
N VAL A 17 5.74 26.61 4.26
CA VAL A 17 5.33 25.42 3.51
C VAL A 17 3.87 25.07 3.79
N ILE A 18 3.48 25.03 5.07
CA ILE A 18 2.15 24.57 5.48
C ILE A 18 1.12 25.69 5.44
N LEU A 19 1.42 26.82 6.10
CA LEU A 19 0.48 27.94 6.27
C LEU A 19 0.70 29.06 5.22
N GLN A 20 1.69 28.91 4.33
CA GLN A 20 2.01 29.86 3.25
C GLN A 20 2.31 31.29 3.72
N ARG A 21 2.78 31.45 4.96
CA ARG A 21 3.21 32.73 5.53
C ARG A 21 4.47 32.59 6.39
N ARG A 22 5.04 33.72 6.81
CA ARG A 22 6.11 33.72 7.81
C ARG A 22 5.54 33.45 9.19
N ALA A 23 6.32 32.75 10.01
CA ALA A 23 6.00 32.53 11.41
C ALA A 23 6.28 33.81 12.21
N GLU A 24 5.41 34.12 13.17
CA GLU A 24 5.67 35.16 14.16
C GLU A 24 6.76 34.71 15.15
N LEU A 25 7.39 35.66 15.84
CA LEU A 25 8.51 35.36 16.75
C LEU A 25 8.15 34.34 17.84
N LEU A 26 6.93 34.43 18.39
CA LEU A 26 6.45 33.48 19.40
C LEU A 26 6.21 32.09 18.80
N GLU A 27 5.63 32.03 17.62
CA GLU A 27 5.37 30.79 16.88
C GLU A 27 6.66 30.08 16.45
N GLN A 28 7.64 30.85 15.99
CA GLN A 28 8.99 30.36 15.69
C GLN A 28 9.63 29.76 16.95
N GLY A 29 9.50 30.44 18.10
CA GLY A 29 9.99 29.95 19.37
C GLY A 29 9.36 28.61 19.77
N LEU A 30 8.03 28.54 19.79
CA LEU A 30 7.30 27.32 20.18
C LEU A 30 7.58 26.14 19.23
N THR A 31 7.64 26.41 17.93
CA THR A 31 7.92 25.38 16.92
C THR A 31 9.40 24.98 16.89
N ALA A 32 10.31 25.90 17.21
CA ALA A 32 11.73 25.57 17.32
C ALA A 32 12.03 24.65 18.51
N VAL A 33 11.24 24.78 19.59
CA VAL A 33 11.29 23.91 20.77
C VAL A 33 10.75 22.52 20.43
N SER A 34 9.69 22.41 19.64
CA SER A 34 9.11 21.10 19.29
C SER A 34 10.06 20.20 18.50
N PHE A 35 11.00 20.75 17.72
CA PHE A 35 12.05 19.96 17.05
C PHE A 35 13.02 19.24 18.02
N GLN A 36 13.02 19.62 19.30
CA GLN A 36 13.93 19.04 20.30
C GLN A 36 13.30 17.82 21.00
N PHE A 37 12.00 17.58 20.80
CA PHE A 37 11.26 16.54 21.51
C PHE A 37 10.50 15.64 20.52
N PRO A 38 10.80 14.33 20.48
CA PRO A 38 10.04 13.37 19.67
C PRO A 38 8.53 13.42 20.00
N GLY A 39 7.67 13.45 18.98
CA GLY A 39 6.22 13.52 19.12
C GLY A 39 5.64 14.94 19.19
N GLN A 40 6.40 15.93 19.69
CA GLN A 40 5.94 17.32 19.74
C GLN A 40 5.99 17.99 18.37
N PHE A 41 6.95 17.60 17.53
CA PHE A 41 7.03 18.11 16.16
C PHE A 41 5.81 17.67 15.33
N GLU A 42 5.46 16.39 15.42
CA GLU A 42 4.31 15.81 14.74
C GLU A 42 3.00 16.44 15.24
N SER A 43 2.85 16.61 16.55
CA SER A 43 1.72 17.35 17.13
C SER A 43 1.65 18.77 16.57
N ARG A 44 2.79 19.47 16.46
CA ARG A 44 2.82 20.84 15.96
C ARG A 44 2.44 20.94 14.49
N VAL A 45 2.91 20.01 13.66
CA VAL A 45 2.51 19.91 12.25
C VAL A 45 1.01 19.62 12.15
N SER A 46 0.51 18.69 12.97
CA SER A 46 -0.92 18.38 13.04
C SER A 46 -1.75 19.61 13.42
N ASP A 47 -1.35 20.35 14.45
CA ASP A 47 -2.04 21.58 14.88
C ASP A 47 -2.10 22.61 13.76
N MET A 48 -1.02 22.76 12.98
CA MET A 48 -0.99 23.66 11.84
C MET A 48 -1.95 23.22 10.74
N LEU A 49 -2.00 21.92 10.40
CA LEU A 49 -2.92 21.37 9.38
C LEU A 49 -4.39 21.45 9.81
N HIS A 50 -4.67 21.33 11.10
CA HIS A 50 -6.04 21.41 11.65
C HIS A 50 -6.46 22.83 12.04
N SER A 51 -5.56 23.80 11.95
CA SER A 51 -5.86 25.19 12.28
C SER A 51 -6.91 25.79 11.34
N GLU A 52 -7.73 26.69 11.88
CA GLU A 52 -8.69 27.46 11.08
C GLU A 52 -7.99 28.28 10.00
N GLU A 53 -6.77 28.74 10.27
CA GLU A 53 -5.94 29.42 9.28
C GLU A 53 -5.66 28.53 8.06
N PHE A 54 -5.21 27.29 8.27
CA PHE A 54 -4.98 26.36 7.16
C PHE A 54 -6.27 26.09 6.40
N LYS A 55 -7.38 25.80 7.10
CA LYS A 55 -8.67 25.49 6.48
C LYS A 55 -9.26 26.65 5.66
N ILE A 56 -9.03 27.89 6.07
CA ILE A 56 -9.61 29.07 5.41
C ILE A 56 -8.69 29.62 4.32
N ALA A 57 -7.37 29.71 4.57
CA ALA A 57 -6.45 30.41 3.69
C ALA A 57 -5.73 29.50 2.71
N VAL A 58 -5.43 28.25 3.11
CA VAL A 58 -4.54 27.36 2.37
C VAL A 58 -5.29 26.21 1.72
N LEU A 59 -6.11 25.49 2.48
CA LEU A 59 -6.88 24.34 1.99
C LEU A 59 -7.72 24.68 0.75
N PRO A 60 -8.46 25.81 0.68
CA PRO A 60 -9.26 26.12 -0.50
C PRO A 60 -8.39 26.39 -1.73
N ARG A 61 -7.17 26.89 -1.55
CA ARG A 61 -6.20 27.11 -2.64
C ARG A 61 -5.52 25.82 -3.08
N LEU A 62 -5.14 24.96 -2.14
CA LEU A 62 -4.64 23.62 -2.45
C LEU A 62 -5.70 22.82 -3.22
N VAL A 63 -6.95 22.92 -2.79
CA VAL A 63 -8.10 22.34 -3.50
C VAL A 63 -8.35 23.06 -4.82
N ALA A 64 -8.25 24.40 -4.90
CA ALA A 64 -8.49 25.17 -6.14
C ALA A 64 -7.42 24.95 -7.23
N ASP A 65 -6.14 24.92 -6.86
CA ASP A 65 -5.04 24.69 -7.80
C ASP A 65 -4.91 23.20 -8.17
N ALA A 66 -5.27 22.29 -7.26
CA ALA A 66 -5.52 20.89 -7.61
C ALA A 66 -6.70 20.79 -8.58
N THR A 67 -7.84 21.44 -8.31
CA THR A 67 -9.05 21.37 -9.15
C THR A 67 -8.92 22.04 -10.52
N LYS A 68 -8.03 23.04 -10.70
CA LYS A 68 -7.71 23.61 -12.04
C LYS A 68 -7.05 22.61 -12.99
N ASN A 69 -6.33 21.62 -12.45
CA ASN A 69 -5.63 20.59 -13.22
C ASN A 69 -6.21 19.18 -13.01
N TRP A 70 -7.18 19.05 -12.12
CA TRP A 70 -7.82 17.78 -11.78
C TRP A 70 -8.76 17.37 -12.91
N THR A 71 -8.66 16.12 -13.32
CA THR A 71 -9.46 15.55 -14.41
C THR A 71 -10.93 15.35 -14.05
N GLY A 72 -11.35 15.72 -12.82
CA GLY A 72 -12.69 15.44 -12.28
C GLY A 72 -12.92 13.97 -11.93
N LYS A 73 -11.92 13.10 -12.15
CA LYS A 73 -12.00 11.66 -11.89
C LYS A 73 -11.75 11.37 -10.42
N ARG A 74 -12.58 10.49 -9.87
CA ARG A 74 -12.52 9.99 -8.50
C ARG A 74 -12.10 8.52 -8.55
N VAL A 75 -10.93 8.21 -8.00
CA VAL A 75 -10.29 6.91 -8.14
C VAL A 75 -10.04 6.28 -6.77
N PHE A 76 -10.45 5.03 -6.63
CA PHE A 76 -10.07 4.19 -5.50
C PHE A 76 -9.09 3.13 -6.00
N PHE A 77 -7.85 3.17 -5.51
CA PHE A 77 -6.85 2.17 -5.81
C PHE A 77 -6.72 1.17 -4.65
N LEU A 78 -7.28 -0.03 -4.83
CA LEU A 78 -7.06 -1.13 -3.89
C LEU A 78 -5.65 -1.68 -4.09
N HIS A 79 -4.74 -1.34 -3.19
CA HIS A 79 -3.36 -1.80 -3.27
C HIS A 79 -3.23 -3.14 -2.53
N ILE A 80 -3.14 -4.24 -3.28
CA ILE A 80 -2.79 -5.54 -2.71
C ILE A 80 -1.26 -5.58 -2.50
N PRO A 81 -0.76 -5.99 -1.33
CA PRO A 81 0.68 -6.07 -1.09
C PRO A 81 1.44 -6.84 -2.17
N LYS A 82 2.55 -6.27 -2.65
CA LYS A 82 3.47 -6.86 -3.64
C LYS A 82 2.88 -7.07 -5.04
N THR A 83 1.87 -6.30 -5.41
CA THR A 83 1.35 -6.20 -6.79
C THR A 83 1.80 -4.92 -7.51
N ALA A 84 3.05 -4.51 -7.27
CA ALA A 84 3.66 -3.29 -7.83
C ALA A 84 2.97 -1.96 -7.44
N GLY A 85 2.10 -1.94 -6.42
CA GLY A 85 1.26 -0.78 -6.16
C GLY A 85 1.99 0.51 -5.78
N THR A 86 3.25 0.49 -5.33
CA THR A 86 4.05 1.73 -5.19
C THR A 86 4.20 2.47 -6.53
N ALA A 87 4.54 1.75 -7.61
CA ALA A 87 4.70 2.33 -8.94
C ALA A 87 3.36 2.81 -9.49
N ILE A 88 2.30 2.02 -9.29
CA ILE A 88 0.93 2.31 -9.73
C ILE A 88 0.38 3.56 -9.05
N ARG A 89 0.53 3.65 -7.73
CA ARG A 89 0.14 4.83 -6.95
C ARG A 89 0.82 6.08 -7.51
N MET A 90 2.13 6.01 -7.73
CA MET A 90 2.87 7.15 -8.26
C MET A 90 2.41 7.56 -9.65
N ALA A 91 2.16 6.57 -10.51
CA ALA A 91 1.60 6.81 -11.83
C ALA A 91 0.23 7.50 -11.73
N LEU A 92 -0.67 7.00 -10.87
CA LEU A 92 -1.96 7.64 -10.59
C LEU A 92 -1.82 9.07 -10.07
N VAL A 93 -0.90 9.33 -9.14
CA VAL A 93 -0.61 10.68 -8.61
C VAL A 93 -0.12 11.60 -9.72
N ARG A 94 0.78 11.13 -10.59
CA ARG A 94 1.29 11.90 -11.74
C ARG A 94 0.18 12.22 -12.74
N SER A 95 -0.68 11.26 -13.04
CA SER A 95 -1.76 11.43 -14.01
C SER A 95 -2.90 12.30 -13.48
N LEU A 96 -3.36 12.04 -12.26
CA LEU A 96 -4.45 12.81 -11.63
C LEU A 96 -3.97 14.18 -11.11
N ARG A 97 -2.65 14.38 -11.00
CA ARG A 97 -2.01 15.60 -10.46
C ARG A 97 -2.46 15.99 -9.06
N ILE A 98 -2.83 14.99 -8.26
CA ILE A 98 -3.28 15.15 -6.87
C ILE A 98 -2.51 14.18 -5.96
N PRO A 99 -2.20 14.59 -4.72
CA PRO A 99 -1.67 13.66 -3.74
C PRO A 99 -2.75 12.62 -3.39
N PRO A 100 -2.36 11.39 -3.06
CA PRO A 100 -3.32 10.35 -2.71
C PRO A 100 -3.64 10.42 -1.20
N TYR A 101 -4.86 10.07 -0.81
CA TYR A 101 -5.22 9.85 0.58
C TYR A 101 -4.86 8.41 0.96
N GLU A 102 -3.94 8.26 1.92
CA GLU A 102 -3.39 6.95 2.29
C GLU A 102 -4.28 6.23 3.32
N LEU A 103 -4.78 5.07 2.93
CA LEU A 103 -5.52 4.13 3.75
C LEU A 103 -4.56 3.04 4.20
N TYR A 104 -3.73 3.33 5.20
CA TYR A 104 -2.90 2.32 5.86
C TYR A 104 -3.29 2.22 7.34
N THR A 105 -3.30 0.99 7.86
CA THR A 105 -3.69 0.62 9.23
C THR A 105 -2.96 1.39 10.33
N ASN A 106 -1.80 1.98 10.04
CA ASN A 106 -0.99 2.69 11.03
C ASN A 106 -1.51 4.11 11.33
N ASN A 107 -2.52 4.57 10.56
CA ASN A 107 -3.19 5.86 10.74
C ASN A 107 -4.62 5.70 11.27
N THR A 108 -4.90 4.65 12.05
CA THR A 108 -6.24 4.37 12.61
C THR A 108 -6.83 5.55 13.38
N SER A 109 -6.02 6.30 14.12
CA SER A 109 -6.49 7.51 14.82
C SER A 109 -6.99 8.61 13.89
N LEU A 110 -6.42 8.73 12.68
CA LEU A 110 -6.84 9.71 11.67
C LEU A 110 -8.10 9.24 10.93
N ILE A 111 -8.22 7.93 10.70
CA ILE A 111 -9.36 7.32 10.01
C ILE A 111 -10.61 7.28 10.90
N GLU A 112 -10.44 7.13 12.22
CA GLU A 112 -11.53 7.22 13.21
C GLU A 112 -11.93 8.67 13.51
N ALA A 113 -10.99 9.61 13.53
CA ALA A 113 -11.27 11.04 13.73
C ALA A 113 -12.05 11.69 12.56
N LEU A 114 -11.98 11.09 11.37
CA LEU A 114 -12.71 11.51 10.17
C LEU A 114 -13.95 10.63 9.97
N GLU A 115 -14.83 10.57 10.98
CA GLU A 115 -16.12 9.88 10.92
C GLU A 115 -16.67 9.88 9.48
N PHE A 116 -16.85 8.68 8.94
CA PHE A 116 -16.97 8.33 7.51
C PHE A 116 -18.11 9.00 6.72
N THR A 117 -18.82 9.95 7.31
CA THR A 117 -19.97 10.64 6.72
C THR A 117 -19.59 11.64 5.62
N HIS A 118 -18.29 11.98 5.45
CA HIS A 118 -17.84 12.96 4.45
C HIS A 118 -16.63 12.51 3.57
N ASN A 119 -16.26 11.23 3.56
CA ASN A 119 -15.08 10.69 2.84
C ASN A 119 -15.20 10.60 1.30
N ASP A 120 -16.14 11.34 0.69
CA ASP A 120 -16.22 11.45 -0.78
C ASP A 120 -15.46 12.68 -1.31
N PHE A 121 -14.77 13.43 -0.45
CA PHE A 121 -14.14 14.68 -0.82
C PHE A 121 -12.80 14.51 -1.56
N TRP A 122 -12.04 13.44 -1.30
CA TRP A 122 -10.67 13.34 -1.81
C TRP A 122 -10.55 12.50 -3.09
N PRO A 123 -10.09 13.03 -4.24
CA PRO A 123 -10.30 12.33 -5.51
C PRO A 123 -9.44 11.09 -5.76
N LEU A 124 -8.43 10.81 -4.93
CA LEU A 124 -7.60 9.59 -5.04
C LEU A 124 -7.41 8.95 -3.67
N TYR A 125 -8.09 7.84 -3.43
CA TYR A 125 -7.85 6.98 -2.26
C TYR A 125 -6.95 5.82 -2.65
N TYR A 126 -6.03 5.43 -1.77
CA TYR A 126 -5.23 4.23 -1.99
C TYR A 126 -4.79 3.58 -0.69
N GLY A 127 -4.58 2.26 -0.70
CA GLY A 127 -3.91 1.60 0.41
C GLY A 127 -4.19 0.12 0.52
N HIS A 128 -3.67 -0.48 1.59
CA HIS A 128 -3.85 -1.90 1.93
C HIS A 128 -5.12 -2.15 2.73
N GLU A 129 -6.15 -1.33 2.53
CA GLU A 129 -7.38 -1.41 3.31
C GLU A 129 -8.47 -2.16 2.55
N ASN A 130 -9.38 -2.71 3.33
CA ASN A 130 -10.45 -3.56 2.85
C ASN A 130 -11.41 -2.82 1.90
N ILE A 131 -12.11 -3.56 1.04
CA ILE A 131 -13.15 -3.04 0.14
C ILE A 131 -14.25 -2.22 0.85
N ALA A 132 -14.45 -2.45 2.15
CA ALA A 132 -15.33 -1.65 3.01
C ALA A 132 -15.03 -0.14 2.96
N PHE A 133 -13.79 0.23 2.62
CA PHE A 133 -13.27 1.60 2.54
C PHE A 133 -13.41 2.23 1.16
N PHE A 134 -13.85 1.48 0.15
CA PHE A 134 -14.12 2.01 -1.18
C PHE A 134 -15.34 2.95 -1.07
N PRO A 135 -15.19 4.27 -1.34
CA PRO A 135 -16.29 5.23 -1.25
C PRO A 135 -17.30 5.10 -2.40
N GLU A 136 -18.51 5.65 -2.22
CA GLU A 136 -19.54 5.62 -3.26
C GLU A 136 -19.22 6.62 -4.38
N GLY A 137 -19.52 6.26 -5.63
CA GLY A 137 -19.27 7.11 -6.79
C GLY A 137 -17.80 7.20 -7.25
N TYR A 138 -16.90 6.42 -6.67
CA TYR A 138 -15.50 6.28 -7.13
C TYR A 138 -15.40 5.15 -8.16
N SER A 139 -14.46 5.29 -9.10
CA SER A 139 -14.05 4.20 -9.99
C SER A 139 -12.92 3.41 -9.35
N GLY A 140 -13.06 2.08 -9.28
CA GLY A 140 -12.06 1.21 -8.68
C GLY A 140 -11.00 0.76 -9.69
N ILE A 141 -9.73 0.76 -9.27
CA ILE A 141 -8.62 0.05 -9.91
C ILE A 141 -7.92 -0.87 -8.90
N THR A 142 -7.50 -2.05 -9.35
CA THR A 142 -6.65 -2.98 -8.58
C THR A 142 -5.67 -3.69 -9.50
N ILE A 143 -4.59 -4.23 -8.94
CA ILE A 143 -3.56 -4.93 -9.71
C ILE A 143 -3.33 -6.30 -9.09
N PHE A 144 -3.36 -7.33 -9.94
CA PHE A 144 -3.16 -8.72 -9.56
C PHE A 144 -1.75 -9.19 -9.89
N ARG A 145 -1.28 -10.18 -9.16
CA ARG A 145 -0.03 -10.88 -9.45
C ARG A 145 -0.26 -12.37 -9.26
N GLU A 146 0.40 -13.19 -10.07
CA GLU A 146 0.40 -14.63 -9.88
C GLU A 146 0.74 -14.96 -8.40
N SER A 147 -0.10 -15.79 -7.79
CA SER A 147 -0.19 -15.91 -6.33
C SER A 147 1.11 -16.40 -5.70
N ARG A 148 1.78 -17.37 -6.32
CA ARG A 148 3.05 -17.93 -5.80
C ARG A 148 4.16 -16.89 -5.88
N SER A 149 4.26 -16.19 -7.00
CA SER A 149 5.17 -15.06 -7.23
C SER A 149 4.98 -13.93 -6.22
N ARG A 150 3.72 -13.65 -5.84
CA ARG A 150 3.40 -12.66 -4.80
C ARG A 150 3.89 -13.12 -3.43
N ALA A 151 3.69 -14.40 -3.08
CA ALA A 151 4.18 -14.98 -1.83
C ALA A 151 5.72 -14.90 -1.71
N LEU A 152 6.47 -15.25 -2.76
CA LEU A 152 7.94 -15.10 -2.79
C LEU A 152 8.36 -13.64 -2.55
N SER A 153 7.62 -12.70 -3.15
CA SER A 153 7.91 -11.27 -3.04
C SER A 153 7.56 -10.68 -1.68
N LEU A 154 6.54 -11.22 -1.00
CA LEU A 154 6.16 -10.88 0.37
C LEU A 154 7.24 -11.33 1.35
N TYR A 155 7.73 -12.56 1.22
CA TYR A 155 8.83 -13.06 2.04
C TYR A 155 10.05 -12.16 1.94
N ARG A 156 10.48 -11.81 0.71
CA ARG A 156 11.62 -10.91 0.51
C ARG A 156 11.38 -9.51 1.04
N GLN A 157 10.15 -8.98 0.98
CA GLN A 157 9.82 -7.70 1.64
C GLN A 157 10.02 -7.78 3.15
N LYS A 158 9.55 -8.84 3.80
CA LYS A 158 9.70 -9.04 5.26
C LYS A 158 11.17 -9.19 5.67
N CYS A 159 11.99 -9.75 4.79
CA CYS A 159 13.44 -9.87 5.00
C CYS A 159 14.21 -8.55 4.74
N ARG A 160 13.58 -7.52 4.18
CA ARG A 160 14.29 -6.32 3.69
C ARG A 160 15.05 -5.58 4.79
N ALA A 161 14.49 -5.51 6.01
CA ALA A 161 15.14 -4.82 7.12
C ALA A 161 16.47 -5.48 7.56
N ALA A 162 16.72 -6.76 7.22
CA ALA A 162 17.97 -7.43 7.55
C ALA A 162 19.19 -6.84 6.83
N VAL A 163 18.97 -6.33 5.61
CA VAL A 163 20.03 -5.91 4.68
C VAL A 163 20.11 -4.39 4.51
N ILE A 164 19.21 -3.63 5.14
CA ILE A 164 19.31 -2.16 5.14
C ILE A 164 20.32 -1.76 6.23
N ASP A 165 21.39 -1.08 5.85
CA ASP A 165 22.40 -0.63 6.81
C ASP A 165 22.05 0.70 7.50
N ASN A 166 21.25 1.56 6.86
CA ASN A 166 20.86 2.84 7.46
C ASN A 166 19.51 3.37 6.92
N PRO A 167 18.40 3.25 7.68
CA PRO A 167 17.13 3.82 7.26
C PRO A 167 17.13 5.33 7.51
N LEU A 168 16.86 6.14 6.47
CA LEU A 168 16.86 7.59 6.61
C LEU A 168 15.68 8.15 7.43
N ASP A 169 14.63 7.37 7.68
CA ASP A 169 13.35 7.88 8.21
C ASP A 169 12.67 6.98 9.26
N ILE A 170 13.41 6.07 9.92
CA ILE A 170 12.82 5.14 10.90
C ILE A 170 13.48 5.35 12.26
N ASN A 171 12.67 5.41 13.32
CA ASN A 171 13.14 5.34 14.71
C ASN A 171 14.11 4.15 14.86
N GLN A 172 15.34 4.44 15.31
CA GLN A 172 16.40 3.43 15.40
C GLN A 172 16.01 2.19 16.21
N VAL A 173 15.23 2.34 17.28
CA VAL A 173 14.76 1.23 18.13
C VAL A 173 13.79 0.35 17.36
N ALA A 174 12.78 0.95 16.71
CA ALA A 174 11.82 0.23 15.89
C ALA A 174 12.50 -0.49 14.72
N PHE A 175 13.51 0.16 14.12
CA PHE A 175 14.30 -0.45 13.06
C PHE A 175 15.11 -1.66 13.53
N GLN A 176 15.74 -1.58 14.71
CA GLN A 176 16.50 -2.71 15.26
C GLN A 176 15.61 -3.93 15.51
N GLU A 177 14.40 -3.75 16.03
CA GLU A 177 13.43 -4.84 16.21
C GLU A 177 13.00 -5.43 14.86
N MET A 178 12.68 -4.59 13.87
CA MET A 178 12.40 -5.06 12.51
C MET A 178 13.57 -5.83 11.90
N ARG A 179 14.81 -5.36 12.10
CA ARG A 179 16.03 -6.03 11.62
C ARG A 179 16.21 -7.39 12.29
N LYS A 180 16.00 -7.50 13.60
CA LYS A 180 16.06 -8.77 14.35
C LYS A 180 15.05 -9.80 13.83
N ILE A 181 13.81 -9.37 13.60
CA ILE A 181 12.76 -10.22 12.99
C ILE A 181 13.18 -10.66 11.60
N ALA A 182 13.68 -9.74 10.76
CA ALA A 182 14.11 -10.03 9.41
C ALA A 182 15.31 -11.01 9.36
N LEU A 183 16.29 -10.86 10.25
CA LEU A 183 17.42 -11.79 10.37
C LEU A 183 16.96 -13.20 10.76
N LYS A 184 16.02 -13.29 11.71
CA LYS A 184 15.40 -14.57 12.07
C LYS A 184 14.72 -15.21 10.85
N LEU A 185 13.93 -14.44 10.10
CA LEU A 185 13.25 -14.92 8.90
C LEU A 185 14.20 -15.42 7.81
N LEU A 186 15.36 -14.77 7.63
CA LEU A 186 16.38 -15.22 6.68
C LEU A 186 16.97 -16.58 7.04
N SER A 187 17.02 -16.91 8.33
CA SER A 187 17.47 -18.21 8.84
C SER A 187 16.37 -19.29 8.87
N THR A 188 15.11 -18.90 8.70
CA THR A 188 13.97 -19.82 8.67
C THR A 188 13.80 -20.37 7.25
N PRO A 189 13.72 -21.71 7.05
CA PRO A 189 13.39 -22.29 5.76
C PRO A 189 12.08 -21.71 5.21
N PHE A 190 12.07 -21.36 3.93
CA PHE A 190 10.89 -20.73 3.31
C PHE A 190 9.60 -21.57 3.47
N GLY A 191 9.70 -22.90 3.39
CA GLY A 191 8.57 -23.81 3.62
C GLY A 191 7.94 -23.72 5.02
N GLU A 192 8.73 -23.36 6.04
CA GLU A 192 8.22 -23.12 7.39
C GLU A 192 7.49 -21.79 7.50
N TRP A 193 7.98 -20.75 6.82
CA TRP A 193 7.31 -19.45 6.79
C TRP A 193 5.93 -19.51 6.13
N LEU A 194 5.75 -20.39 5.13
CA LEU A 194 4.45 -20.64 4.50
C LEU A 194 3.39 -21.22 5.45
N ASN A 195 3.77 -21.71 6.64
CA ASN A 195 2.82 -22.20 7.64
C ASN A 195 2.01 -21.07 8.32
N VAL A 196 2.19 -19.81 7.91
CA VAL A 196 1.40 -18.66 8.35
C VAL A 196 0.52 -18.19 7.19
N PRO A 197 -0.61 -18.89 6.91
CA PRO A 197 -1.33 -18.75 5.64
C PRO A 197 -2.03 -17.40 5.50
N SER A 198 -2.26 -16.75 6.64
CA SER A 198 -3.16 -15.61 6.73
C SER A 198 -2.56 -14.31 6.19
N GLN A 199 -1.23 -14.15 6.20
CA GLN A 199 -0.55 -13.00 5.61
C GLN A 199 -0.43 -13.07 4.08
N LEU A 200 -0.85 -14.20 3.49
CA LEU A 200 -0.64 -14.45 2.08
C LEU A 200 -1.87 -14.12 1.26
N SER A 201 -3.11 -14.28 1.71
CA SER A 201 -4.27 -14.20 0.80
C SER A 201 -4.57 -12.78 0.30
N SER A 202 -4.92 -12.63 -0.99
CA SER A 202 -5.47 -11.38 -1.53
C SER A 202 -6.99 -11.28 -1.32
N ILE A 203 -7.66 -12.40 -1.07
CA ILE A 203 -9.12 -12.47 -0.92
C ILE A 203 -9.60 -11.58 0.23
N GLU A 204 -8.81 -11.46 1.31
CA GLU A 204 -9.15 -10.65 2.49
C GLU A 204 -9.42 -9.17 2.17
N TYR A 205 -8.80 -8.63 1.11
CA TYR A 205 -9.00 -7.24 0.70
C TYR A 205 -10.36 -7.01 0.03
N PHE A 206 -11.02 -8.08 -0.42
CA PHE A 206 -12.31 -8.07 -1.12
C PHE A 206 -13.47 -8.63 -0.29
N ILE A 207 -13.27 -8.96 1.00
CA ILE A 207 -14.35 -9.41 1.88
C ILE A 207 -14.69 -8.29 2.86
N PRO A 208 -15.86 -7.61 2.75
CA PRO A 208 -16.20 -6.48 3.60
C PRO A 208 -16.05 -6.77 5.10
N SER A 209 -15.19 -6.02 5.80
CA SER A 209 -14.92 -6.24 7.23
C SER A 209 -15.84 -5.47 8.19
N LYS A 210 -16.87 -4.76 7.69
CA LYS A 210 -17.74 -3.84 8.46
C LYS A 210 -18.42 -4.47 9.69
N GLN A 211 -18.43 -5.80 9.83
CA GLN A 211 -19.00 -6.53 10.97
C GLN A 211 -18.01 -6.77 12.12
N PHE A 212 -16.72 -6.43 11.98
CA PHE A 212 -15.67 -6.80 12.93
C PHE A 212 -14.99 -5.62 13.64
N GLY A 213 -15.71 -4.51 13.86
CA GLY A 213 -15.30 -3.36 14.70
C GLY A 213 -13.78 -3.17 14.81
N ARG A 214 -13.19 -2.41 13.86
CA ARG A 214 -11.74 -2.34 13.63
C ARG A 214 -10.87 -2.31 14.90
N ASN A 215 -9.76 -3.05 14.85
CA ASN A 215 -8.40 -2.50 14.93
C ASN A 215 -7.38 -3.59 14.54
N SER A 216 -6.59 -3.33 13.50
CA SER A 216 -5.53 -4.18 12.90
C SER A 216 -5.95 -5.32 11.94
N TYR A 217 -5.22 -5.41 10.83
CA TYR A 217 -5.07 -6.58 9.96
C TYR A 217 -4.34 -7.77 10.66
N GLU A 218 -4.19 -7.69 11.98
CA GLU A 218 -3.55 -8.70 12.83
C GLU A 218 -4.56 -9.37 13.78
N SER A 219 -5.86 -9.07 13.69
CA SER A 219 -6.81 -9.91 14.38
C SER A 219 -6.85 -11.27 13.66
N ASN A 220 -6.17 -12.24 14.26
CA ASN A 220 -6.27 -13.65 13.89
C ASN A 220 -7.74 -14.08 13.73
N GLU A 221 -8.68 -13.37 14.38
CA GLU A 221 -10.12 -13.53 14.29
C GLU A 221 -10.71 -13.25 12.90
N PHE A 222 -10.39 -12.13 12.23
CA PHE A 222 -10.93 -11.86 10.88
C PHE A 222 -10.37 -12.84 9.85
N GLN A 223 -9.10 -13.18 9.98
CA GLN A 223 -8.46 -14.19 9.13
C GLN A 223 -9.04 -15.58 9.37
N SER A 224 -9.26 -15.96 10.64
CA SER A 224 -9.96 -17.20 10.98
C SER A 224 -11.40 -17.20 10.45
N HIS A 225 -12.07 -16.06 10.47
CA HIS A 225 -13.40 -15.91 9.89
C HIS A 225 -13.36 -16.20 8.38
N ILE A 226 -12.48 -15.54 7.61
CA ILE A 226 -12.34 -15.79 6.17
C ILE A 226 -12.07 -17.27 5.89
N LEU A 227 -11.16 -17.88 6.65
CA LEU A 227 -10.83 -19.30 6.51
C LEU A 227 -12.00 -20.25 6.84
N SER A 228 -12.97 -19.79 7.62
CA SER A 228 -14.20 -20.54 7.94
C SER A 228 -15.34 -20.32 6.95
N LEU A 229 -15.22 -19.35 6.03
CA LEU A 229 -16.23 -19.11 5.01
C LEU A 229 -16.27 -20.26 4.01
N SER A 230 -17.47 -20.67 3.61
CA SER A 230 -17.64 -21.59 2.49
C SER A 230 -17.25 -20.92 1.17
N SER A 231 -16.80 -21.72 0.19
CA SER A 231 -16.43 -21.22 -1.14
C SER A 231 -17.53 -20.38 -1.79
N ASN A 232 -18.80 -20.79 -1.66
CA ASN A 232 -19.94 -20.04 -2.20
C ASN A 232 -20.08 -18.66 -1.55
N LYS A 233 -19.80 -18.53 -0.25
CA LYS A 233 -19.87 -17.25 0.46
C LYS A 233 -18.70 -16.34 0.06
N ILE A 234 -17.50 -16.91 -0.13
CA ILE A 234 -16.35 -16.18 -0.68
C ILE A 234 -16.67 -15.68 -2.09
N GLU A 235 -17.15 -16.55 -2.98
CA GLU A 235 -17.51 -16.19 -4.37
C GLU A 235 -18.57 -15.09 -4.42
N LYS A 236 -19.58 -15.15 -3.55
CA LYS A 236 -20.59 -14.09 -3.44
C LYS A 236 -19.97 -12.75 -3.04
N CYS A 237 -19.17 -12.71 -1.97
CA CYS A 237 -18.50 -11.48 -1.53
C CYS A 237 -17.56 -10.92 -2.59
N LEU A 238 -16.85 -11.79 -3.31
CA LEU A 238 -15.98 -11.41 -4.42
C LEU A 238 -16.77 -10.80 -5.56
N ASN A 239 -17.91 -11.40 -5.96
CA ASN A 239 -18.78 -10.86 -7.01
C ASN A 239 -19.30 -9.46 -6.67
N GLU A 240 -19.80 -9.27 -5.44
CA GLU A 240 -20.28 -7.96 -4.98
C GLU A 240 -19.16 -6.91 -4.95
N SER A 241 -17.96 -7.31 -4.51
CA SER A 241 -16.82 -6.41 -4.36
C SER A 241 -16.16 -6.05 -5.69
N LEU A 242 -15.97 -7.04 -6.58
CA LEU A 242 -15.32 -6.86 -7.87
C LEU A 242 -16.19 -6.08 -8.86
N ALA A 243 -17.52 -6.14 -8.73
CA ALA A 243 -18.44 -5.32 -9.52
C ALA A 243 -18.20 -3.80 -9.38
N ARG A 244 -17.51 -3.37 -8.31
CA ARG A 244 -17.17 -1.96 -8.08
C ARG A 244 -15.90 -1.52 -8.81
N PHE A 245 -15.08 -2.46 -9.29
CA PHE A 245 -13.89 -2.15 -10.05
C PHE A 245 -14.24 -1.99 -11.51
N THR A 246 -13.63 -0.98 -12.12
CA THR A 246 -13.78 -0.69 -13.55
C THR A 246 -12.55 -1.13 -14.33
N HIS A 247 -11.40 -1.19 -13.66
CA HIS A 247 -10.13 -1.55 -14.27
C HIS A 247 -9.34 -2.48 -13.34
N ALA A 248 -8.65 -3.43 -13.94
CA ALA A 248 -7.57 -4.15 -13.29
C ALA A 248 -6.53 -4.57 -14.32
N ALA A 249 -5.38 -5.03 -13.85
CA ALA A 249 -4.35 -5.59 -14.72
C ALA A 249 -3.49 -6.60 -13.96
N TRP A 250 -2.79 -7.44 -14.72
CA TRP A 250 -1.72 -8.27 -14.17
C TRP A 250 -0.41 -7.47 -14.08
N VAL A 251 0.35 -7.66 -13.00
CA VAL A 251 1.66 -7.00 -12.78
C VAL A 251 2.63 -7.16 -13.95
N HIS A 252 2.59 -8.28 -14.66
CA HIS A 252 3.53 -8.57 -15.75
C HIS A 252 3.11 -7.95 -17.09
N ASP A 253 1.87 -7.46 -17.21
CA ASP A 253 1.35 -6.81 -18.40
C ASP A 253 1.39 -5.29 -18.22
N GLU A 254 2.58 -4.71 -18.44
CA GLU A 254 2.79 -3.27 -18.31
C GLU A 254 1.89 -2.47 -19.25
N THR A 255 1.55 -3.01 -20.43
CA THR A 255 0.66 -2.34 -21.39
C THR A 255 -0.75 -2.23 -20.83
N ALA A 256 -1.31 -3.32 -20.29
CA ALA A 256 -2.62 -3.30 -19.65
C ALA A 256 -2.65 -2.39 -18.42
N ILE A 257 -1.55 -2.33 -17.64
CA ILE A 257 -1.44 -1.41 -16.50
C ILE A 257 -1.52 0.05 -16.96
N LEU A 258 -0.69 0.44 -17.93
CA LEU A 258 -0.64 1.83 -18.42
C LEU A 258 -1.99 2.24 -19.01
N LYS A 259 -2.63 1.33 -19.75
CA LYS A 259 -3.99 1.52 -20.28
C LYS A 259 -5.00 1.72 -19.16
N ALA A 260 -5.06 0.81 -18.18
CA ALA A 260 -5.97 0.89 -17.04
C ALA A 260 -5.83 2.20 -16.25
N ILE A 261 -4.59 2.64 -16.01
CA ILE A 261 -4.33 3.90 -15.32
C ILE A 261 -4.80 5.08 -16.19
N SER A 262 -4.49 5.07 -17.48
CA SER A 262 -4.85 6.18 -18.36
C SER A 262 -6.37 6.33 -18.51
N GLU A 263 -7.08 5.22 -18.66
CA GLU A 263 -8.55 5.20 -18.77
C GLU A 263 -9.22 5.65 -17.47
N ILE A 264 -8.77 5.16 -16.31
CA ILE A 264 -9.40 5.50 -15.03
C ILE A 264 -9.11 6.94 -14.58
N SER A 265 -7.90 7.43 -14.87
CA SER A 265 -7.49 8.78 -14.46
C SER A 265 -7.86 9.87 -15.48
N GLY A 266 -8.06 9.50 -16.74
CA GLY A 266 -8.27 10.42 -17.86
C GLY A 266 -7.02 11.17 -18.31
N GLY A 267 -5.84 10.84 -17.76
CA GLY A 267 -4.55 11.41 -18.16
C GLY A 267 -3.65 10.37 -18.82
N GLU A 268 -2.76 10.81 -19.69
CA GLU A 268 -1.85 9.91 -20.42
C GLU A 268 -0.65 9.53 -19.56
N ILE A 269 -0.34 8.22 -19.48
CA ILE A 269 0.91 7.71 -18.89
C ILE A 269 1.61 6.81 -19.91
N THR A 270 2.88 7.11 -20.15
CA THR A 270 3.73 6.36 -21.11
C THR A 270 4.68 5.37 -20.44
N GLU A 271 4.93 5.48 -19.14
CA GLU A 271 5.84 4.58 -18.41
C GLU A 271 5.52 4.48 -16.91
N LEU A 272 5.86 3.33 -16.32
CA LEU A 272 5.76 3.14 -14.88
C LEU A 272 7.02 3.67 -14.14
N PRO A 273 6.87 4.45 -13.06
CA PRO A 273 8.00 4.94 -12.28
C PRO A 273 8.83 3.80 -11.69
N ARG A 274 10.14 3.80 -11.95
CA ARG A 274 11.10 2.85 -11.37
C ARG A 274 11.77 3.45 -10.13
N GLU A 275 11.07 3.47 -9.00
CA GLU A 275 11.65 4.00 -7.74
C GLU A 275 12.30 2.94 -6.85
N ASN A 276 11.91 1.67 -7.00
CA ASN A 276 12.51 0.60 -6.22
C ASN A 276 13.65 -0.05 -7.00
N VAL A 277 14.87 0.47 -6.81
CA VAL A 277 16.07 -0.34 -7.08
C VAL A 277 16.09 -1.42 -6.00
N PHE A 278 15.88 -2.68 -6.40
CA PHE A 278 16.05 -3.79 -5.49
C PHE A 278 17.53 -3.80 -5.04
N PRO A 279 17.83 -3.97 -3.74
CA PRO A 279 19.21 -4.14 -3.30
C PRO A 279 19.85 -5.30 -4.07
N ASN A 280 21.17 -5.26 -4.22
CA ASN A 280 21.90 -6.26 -4.98
C ASN A 280 21.60 -7.66 -4.41
N LEU A 281 21.25 -8.64 -5.24
CA LEU A 281 20.80 -9.96 -4.77
C LEU A 281 21.82 -10.67 -3.89
N GLU A 282 23.10 -10.33 -4.04
CA GLU A 282 24.22 -10.80 -3.22
C GLU A 282 24.01 -10.56 -1.71
N GLU A 283 23.17 -9.60 -1.33
CA GLU A 283 22.87 -9.29 0.08
C GLU A 283 21.83 -10.23 0.71
N TYR A 284 21.09 -11.01 -0.08
CA TYR A 284 20.10 -11.95 0.42
C TYR A 284 20.55 -13.40 0.24
N PRO A 285 20.46 -14.25 1.29
CA PRO A 285 20.74 -15.67 1.13
C PRO A 285 19.73 -16.29 0.16
N THR A 286 20.26 -17.15 -0.71
CA THR A 286 19.46 -18.03 -1.56
C THR A 286 18.55 -18.89 -0.71
N GLN A 287 17.29 -19.01 -1.12
CA GLN A 287 16.31 -19.85 -0.46
C GLN A 287 16.01 -21.08 -1.32
N ILE A 288 15.88 -22.24 -0.67
CA ILE A 288 15.53 -23.49 -1.34
C ILE A 288 13.99 -23.61 -1.35
N LEU A 289 13.44 -23.82 -2.55
CA LEU A 289 12.06 -24.25 -2.75
C LEU A 289 12.05 -25.77 -2.81
N ASP A 290 11.94 -26.38 -1.64
CA ASP A 290 11.76 -27.83 -1.55
C ASP A 290 10.35 -28.26 -2.00
N LYS A 291 10.18 -29.57 -2.11
CA LYS A 291 8.91 -30.17 -2.54
C LYS A 291 7.72 -29.77 -1.65
N ASP A 292 7.92 -29.63 -0.35
CA ASP A 292 6.86 -29.25 0.59
C ASP A 292 6.42 -27.79 0.37
N ALA A 293 7.37 -26.87 0.20
CA ALA A 293 7.10 -25.48 -0.13
C ALA A 293 6.34 -25.35 -1.45
N ILE A 294 6.71 -26.13 -2.47
CA ILE A 294 5.99 -26.15 -3.76
C ILE A 294 4.54 -26.64 -3.59
N ILE A 295 4.31 -27.71 -2.83
CA ILE A 295 2.96 -28.21 -2.54
C ILE A 295 2.13 -27.13 -1.85
N LYS A 296 2.69 -26.46 -0.83
CA LYS A 296 2.02 -25.37 -0.11
C LYS A 296 1.70 -24.18 -1.01
N LEU A 297 2.63 -23.79 -1.88
CA LEU A 297 2.45 -22.71 -2.84
C LEU A 297 1.36 -23.03 -3.88
N ASN A 298 1.29 -24.28 -4.36
CA ASN A 298 0.24 -24.71 -5.27
C ASN A 298 -1.13 -24.73 -4.57
N ALA A 299 -1.22 -25.26 -3.35
CA ALA A 299 -2.45 -25.21 -2.55
C ALA A 299 -2.90 -23.76 -2.28
N PHE A 300 -1.95 -22.84 -2.10
CA PHE A 300 -2.22 -21.41 -1.97
C PHE A 300 -2.76 -20.80 -3.28
N GLN A 301 -2.17 -21.13 -4.42
CA GLN A 301 -2.64 -20.71 -5.74
C GLN A 301 -4.06 -21.20 -6.01
N GLU A 302 -4.39 -22.45 -5.66
CA GLU A 302 -5.73 -23.02 -5.80
C GLU A 302 -6.77 -22.24 -4.98
N LYS A 303 -6.43 -21.83 -3.76
CA LYS A 303 -7.31 -20.99 -2.93
C LYS A 303 -7.55 -19.62 -3.56
N GLU A 304 -6.51 -18.99 -4.11
CA GLU A 304 -6.62 -17.68 -4.77
C GLU A 304 -7.27 -17.78 -6.16
N ALA A 305 -7.37 -18.97 -6.76
CA ALA A 305 -7.93 -19.15 -8.10
C ALA A 305 -9.38 -18.67 -8.20
N ILE A 306 -10.15 -18.75 -7.09
CA ILE A 306 -11.53 -18.23 -7.05
C ILE A 306 -11.58 -16.71 -7.28
N LEU A 307 -10.62 -15.95 -6.73
CA LEU A 307 -10.53 -14.51 -6.95
C LEU A 307 -10.26 -14.19 -8.40
N HIS A 308 -9.30 -14.89 -9.02
CA HIS A 308 -8.95 -14.67 -10.41
C HIS A 308 -10.05 -15.10 -11.38
N LYS A 309 -10.76 -16.19 -11.06
CA LYS A 309 -11.95 -16.64 -11.79
C LYS A 309 -13.03 -15.56 -11.78
N VAL A 310 -13.42 -15.08 -10.59
CA VAL A 310 -14.45 -14.04 -10.49
C VAL A 310 -13.98 -12.74 -11.17
N ALA A 311 -12.73 -12.33 -10.99
CA ALA A 311 -12.19 -11.13 -11.67
C ALA A 311 -12.25 -11.28 -13.21
N HIS A 312 -12.01 -12.47 -13.74
CA HIS A 312 -12.16 -12.77 -15.16
C HIS A 312 -13.61 -12.71 -15.63
N GLU A 313 -14.55 -13.26 -14.86
CA GLU A 313 -16.00 -13.21 -15.16
C GLU A 313 -16.52 -11.76 -15.22
N HIS A 314 -15.93 -10.86 -14.44
CA HIS A 314 -16.21 -9.41 -14.49
C HIS A 314 -15.44 -8.67 -15.61
N GLY A 315 -14.68 -9.39 -16.44
CA GLY A 315 -13.91 -8.81 -17.56
C GLY A 315 -12.72 -7.96 -17.12
N LEU A 316 -12.27 -8.08 -15.87
CA LEU A 316 -11.21 -7.23 -15.31
C LEU A 316 -9.81 -7.70 -15.72
N VAL A 317 -9.59 -9.02 -15.80
CA VAL A 317 -8.32 -9.62 -16.23
C VAL A 317 -8.57 -10.94 -16.97
N PRO A 318 -7.72 -11.33 -17.94
CA PRO A 318 -7.75 -12.67 -18.50
C PRO A 318 -7.29 -13.70 -17.46
N LEU A 319 -7.83 -14.93 -17.55
CA LEU A 319 -7.27 -16.06 -16.80
C LEU A 319 -5.88 -16.40 -17.36
N LEU A 320 -4.92 -16.59 -16.45
CA LEU A 320 -3.62 -17.15 -16.80
C LEU A 320 -3.77 -18.64 -17.09
N SER A 321 -3.19 -19.09 -18.21
CA SER A 321 -2.97 -20.51 -18.42
C SER A 321 -2.01 -21.06 -17.37
N LYS A 322 -2.02 -22.39 -17.16
CA LYS A 322 -1.08 -23.03 -16.24
C LYS A 322 0.37 -22.76 -16.62
N SER A 323 0.70 -22.85 -17.92
CA SER A 323 2.06 -22.60 -18.42
C SER A 323 2.50 -21.17 -18.12
N GLU A 324 1.67 -20.17 -18.43
CA GLU A 324 2.01 -18.76 -18.15
C GLU A 324 2.18 -18.50 -16.64
N ALA A 325 1.32 -19.10 -15.81
CA ALA A 325 1.44 -18.96 -14.35
C ALA A 325 2.73 -19.62 -13.82
N ASP A 326 3.14 -20.77 -14.38
CA ASP A 326 4.39 -21.46 -14.03
C ASP A 326 5.62 -20.65 -14.49
N ASP A 327 5.61 -20.12 -15.71
CA ASP A 327 6.69 -19.27 -16.25
C ASP A 327 6.89 -18.00 -15.39
N LEU A 328 5.80 -17.31 -15.05
CA LEU A 328 5.85 -16.11 -14.20
C LEU A 328 6.39 -16.41 -12.80
N PHE A 329 6.04 -17.57 -12.26
CA PHE A 329 6.52 -18.05 -10.97
C PHE A 329 8.02 -18.35 -11.02
N GLU A 330 8.50 -19.10 -12.01
CA GLU A 330 9.92 -19.42 -12.18
C GLU A 330 10.78 -18.18 -12.40
N ILE A 331 10.34 -17.27 -13.27
CA ILE A 331 11.03 -15.99 -13.50
C ILE A 331 11.12 -15.18 -12.20
N THR A 332 10.02 -15.11 -11.44
CA THR A 332 10.00 -14.43 -10.15
C THR A 332 10.92 -15.11 -9.14
N ALA A 333 10.90 -16.44 -9.06
CA ALA A 333 11.71 -17.23 -8.15
C ALA A 333 13.20 -16.98 -8.39
N LYS A 334 13.64 -17.12 -9.64
CA LYS A 334 15.01 -16.82 -10.07
C LYS A 334 15.41 -15.39 -9.73
N ARG A 335 14.57 -14.41 -10.09
CA ARG A 335 14.83 -12.99 -9.82
C ARG A 335 14.95 -12.69 -8.32
N LEU A 336 14.28 -13.45 -7.47
CA LEU A 336 14.29 -13.25 -6.01
C LEU A 336 15.24 -14.21 -5.28
N GLY A 337 16.12 -14.93 -6.00
CA GLY A 337 17.11 -15.82 -5.39
C GLY A 337 16.51 -17.05 -4.73
N PHE A 338 15.49 -17.65 -5.35
CA PHE A 338 14.94 -18.95 -4.96
C PHE A 338 15.39 -20.03 -5.96
N ILE A 339 15.80 -21.19 -5.45
CA ILE A 339 16.24 -22.34 -6.26
C ILE A 339 15.33 -23.52 -5.97
N PHE A 340 14.88 -24.19 -7.03
CA PHE A 340 14.10 -25.42 -6.95
C PHE A 340 15.02 -26.60 -6.60
N ALA A 341 14.65 -27.39 -5.60
CA ALA A 341 15.40 -28.58 -5.15
C ALA A 341 14.68 -29.89 -5.42
#